data_AF-A0A1V4AXC1-F1
#
_entry.id   AF-A0A1V4AXC1-F1
#
_cell.length_a   1.000
_cell.length_b   1.000
_cell.length_c   1.000
_cell.angle_alpha   90.00
_cell.angle_beta   90.00
_cell.angle_gamma   90.00
#
_symmetry.space_group_name_H-M   'P 1'
#
loop_
_entity.id
_entity.type
_entity.pdbx_description
1 polymer ?
#
loop_
_entity_poly.entity_id
_entity_poly.type
_entity_poly.pdbx_seq_one_letter_code
_entity_poly.pdbx_strand_id
1 'polypeptide(L)'
;MAKPQGSLANASGNILEQTVKTVFQNKGFQLASHREWQKSPEKYGVELLLTDVPYTTIYNHPGHTEFLVKSEKYKLEIRIECKWQQSAGSVDEKLPYLYLNCIESMPEKYIVIVIDGDGFKKGSKVWLREAVKEKKYTSPVNRDKSIEVFDLKEFITWANKLLR
;
A
#
# COMPACT_ATOMS: atom_id res chain seq x y z
N MET A 1 30.34 -15.86 -10.02
CA MET A 1 29.60 -15.11 -11.06
C MET A 1 28.90 -13.93 -10.39
N ALA A 2 29.18 -12.70 -10.82
CA ALA A 2 28.58 -11.50 -10.23
C ALA A 2 27.08 -11.43 -10.58
N LYS A 3 26.21 -11.38 -9.55
CA LYS A 3 24.77 -11.14 -9.75
C LYS A 3 24.59 -9.74 -10.39
N PRO A 4 23.80 -9.59 -11.46
CA PRO A 4 23.59 -8.29 -12.08
C PRO A 4 22.93 -7.34 -11.07
N GLN A 5 23.39 -6.09 -11.04
CA GLN A 5 23.01 -5.05 -10.06
C GLN A 5 21.48 -4.82 -10.02
N GLY A 6 20.77 -5.06 -11.12
CA GLY A 6 19.30 -5.02 -11.19
C GLY A 6 18.58 -6.17 -10.47
N SER A 7 19.19 -7.35 -10.33
CA SER A 7 18.58 -8.49 -9.62
C SER A 7 18.53 -8.29 -8.10
N LEU A 8 19.56 -7.64 -7.55
CA LEU A 8 19.63 -7.28 -6.13
C LEU A 8 18.64 -6.14 -5.82
N ALA A 9 18.55 -5.12 -6.70
CA ALA A 9 17.57 -4.05 -6.57
C ALA A 9 16.12 -4.59 -6.60
N ASN A 10 15.81 -5.53 -7.48
CA ASN A 10 14.50 -6.19 -7.55
C ASN A 10 14.21 -7.06 -6.33
N ALA A 11 15.21 -7.76 -5.79
CA ALA A 11 15.06 -8.58 -4.58
C ALA A 11 14.80 -7.73 -3.33
N SER A 12 15.47 -6.58 -3.20
CA SER A 12 15.19 -5.62 -2.12
C SER A 12 13.89 -4.82 -2.35
N GLY A 13 13.50 -4.58 -3.59
CA GLY A 13 12.33 -3.76 -3.94
C GLY A 13 11.01 -4.36 -3.47
N ASN A 14 10.91 -5.69 -3.39
CA ASN A 14 9.68 -6.40 -2.98
C ASN A 14 9.61 -6.65 -1.47
N ILE A 15 10.58 -6.20 -0.66
CA ILE A 15 10.64 -6.59 0.77
C ILE A 15 9.40 -6.17 1.56
N LEU A 16 8.85 -4.98 1.24
CA LEU A 16 7.63 -4.48 1.87
C LEU A 16 6.43 -5.35 1.48
N GLU A 17 6.25 -5.60 0.20
CA GLU A 17 5.17 -6.43 -0.36
C GLU A 17 5.20 -7.87 0.19
N GLN A 18 6.38 -8.50 0.26
CA GLN A 18 6.54 -9.83 0.88
C GLN A 18 6.20 -9.80 2.38
N THR A 19 6.57 -8.72 3.07
CA THR A 19 6.24 -8.59 4.50
C THR A 19 4.74 -8.44 4.69
N VAL A 20 4.06 -7.61 3.89
CA VAL A 20 2.60 -7.50 3.89
C VAL A 20 1.96 -8.86 3.67
N LYS A 21 2.34 -9.59 2.60
CA LYS A 21 1.82 -10.94 2.32
C LYS A 21 1.99 -11.87 3.51
N THR A 22 3.21 -11.95 4.05
CA THR A 22 3.54 -12.83 5.18
C THR A 22 2.71 -12.50 6.43
N VAL A 23 2.56 -11.21 6.78
CA VAL A 23 1.79 -10.79 7.95
C VAL A 23 0.33 -11.22 7.85
N PHE A 24 -0.32 -11.00 6.70
CA PHE A 24 -1.73 -11.34 6.51
C PHE A 24 -1.94 -12.85 6.35
N GLN A 25 -1.07 -13.55 5.60
CA GLN A 25 -1.16 -15.01 5.44
C GLN A 25 -1.00 -15.74 6.77
N ASN A 26 -0.08 -15.30 7.64
CA ASN A 26 0.08 -15.85 8.99
C ASN A 26 -1.15 -15.63 9.89
N LYS A 27 -2.06 -14.72 9.49
CA LYS A 27 -3.33 -14.44 10.17
C LYS A 27 -4.52 -15.11 9.49
N GLY A 28 -4.27 -15.97 8.50
CA GLY A 28 -5.29 -16.77 7.81
C GLY A 28 -5.93 -16.07 6.60
N PHE A 29 -5.41 -14.94 6.16
CA PHE A 29 -5.91 -14.28 4.96
C PHE A 29 -5.48 -15.04 3.70
N GLN A 30 -6.41 -15.21 2.78
CA GLN A 30 -6.16 -15.82 1.48
C GLN A 30 -5.63 -14.77 0.51
N LEU A 31 -4.46 -15.01 -0.06
CA LEU A 31 -3.86 -14.18 -1.11
C LEU A 31 -4.44 -14.58 -2.47
N ALA A 32 -4.96 -13.61 -3.23
CA ALA A 32 -5.47 -13.83 -4.59
C ALA A 32 -5.32 -12.57 -5.44
N SER A 33 -5.23 -12.69 -6.77
CA SER A 33 -5.41 -11.51 -7.61
C SER A 33 -6.89 -11.09 -7.64
N HIS A 34 -7.17 -9.79 -7.72
CA HIS A 34 -8.54 -9.28 -7.83
C HIS A 34 -9.28 -9.91 -9.00
N ARG A 35 -8.59 -10.12 -10.13
CA ARG A 35 -9.16 -10.72 -11.33
C ARG A 35 -9.60 -12.17 -11.12
N GLU A 36 -8.82 -12.97 -10.40
CA GLU A 36 -9.17 -14.37 -10.11
C GLU A 36 -10.31 -14.45 -9.10
N TRP A 37 -10.26 -13.63 -8.05
CA TRP A 37 -11.34 -13.52 -7.06
C TRP A 37 -12.65 -13.10 -7.73
N GLN A 38 -12.64 -12.07 -8.58
CA GLN A 38 -13.84 -11.57 -9.25
C GLN A 38 -14.52 -12.61 -10.16
N LYS A 39 -13.75 -13.54 -10.75
CA LYS A 39 -14.28 -14.60 -11.63
C LYS A 39 -14.99 -15.71 -10.87
N SER A 40 -14.61 -15.96 -9.62
CA SER A 40 -15.12 -17.08 -8.83
C SER A 40 -15.05 -16.76 -7.33
N PRO A 41 -15.76 -15.73 -6.85
CA PRO A 41 -15.66 -15.27 -5.45
C PRO A 41 -16.08 -16.36 -4.46
N GLU A 42 -16.96 -17.27 -4.84
CA GLU A 42 -17.44 -18.41 -4.04
C GLU A 42 -16.34 -19.42 -3.67
N LYS A 43 -15.19 -19.39 -4.36
CA LYS A 43 -14.03 -20.26 -4.06
C LYS A 43 -13.15 -19.71 -2.95
N TYR A 44 -13.40 -18.47 -2.53
CA TYR A 44 -12.58 -17.76 -1.56
C TYR A 44 -13.37 -17.56 -0.26
N GLY A 45 -12.63 -17.48 0.84
CA GLY A 45 -13.18 -17.04 2.12
C GLY A 45 -13.40 -15.53 2.16
N VAL A 46 -13.77 -15.05 3.35
CA VAL A 46 -14.08 -13.64 3.61
C VAL A 46 -12.88 -12.84 4.15
N GLU A 47 -11.75 -13.52 4.38
CA GLU A 47 -10.48 -12.95 4.84
C GLU A 47 -9.50 -12.96 3.66
N LEU A 48 -9.40 -11.83 2.95
CA LEU A 48 -8.71 -11.73 1.67
C LEU A 48 -7.63 -10.66 1.69
N LEU A 49 -6.50 -11.00 1.08
CA LEU A 49 -5.48 -10.05 0.64
C LEU A 49 -5.47 -10.08 -0.89
N LEU A 50 -6.16 -9.14 -1.52
CA LEU A 50 -6.28 -9.08 -2.98
C LEU A 50 -5.14 -8.25 -3.58
N THR A 51 -4.49 -8.74 -4.63
CA THR A 51 -3.52 -7.95 -5.43
C THR A 51 -4.17 -7.39 -6.69
N ASP A 52 -3.52 -6.40 -7.31
CA ASP A 52 -3.89 -5.89 -8.63
C ASP A 52 -5.33 -5.38 -8.68
N VAL A 53 -5.78 -4.69 -7.63
CA VAL A 53 -7.15 -4.16 -7.58
C VAL A 53 -7.21 -2.86 -8.38
N PRO A 54 -8.02 -2.80 -9.45
CA PRO A 54 -8.02 -1.66 -10.35
C PRO A 54 -8.64 -0.42 -9.71
N TYR A 55 -8.18 0.75 -10.13
CA TYR A 55 -8.81 2.04 -9.90
C TYR A 55 -8.48 3.00 -11.05
N THR A 56 -9.25 4.07 -11.22
CA THR A 56 -8.93 5.13 -12.19
C THR A 56 -8.11 6.19 -11.50
N THR A 57 -6.90 6.46 -12.00
CA THR A 57 -5.98 7.42 -11.38
C THR A 57 -6.44 8.86 -11.59
N ILE A 58 -5.79 9.82 -10.90
CA ILE A 58 -6.01 11.26 -11.07
C ILE A 58 -5.72 11.77 -12.50
N TYR A 59 -5.02 10.97 -13.32
CA TYR A 59 -4.75 11.26 -14.73
C TYR A 59 -5.72 10.55 -15.68
N ASN A 60 -6.79 9.95 -15.14
CA ASN A 60 -7.84 9.28 -15.91
C ASN A 60 -7.34 8.09 -16.76
N HIS A 61 -6.31 7.39 -16.28
CA HIS A 61 -5.85 6.11 -16.83
C HIS A 61 -5.97 4.99 -15.80
N PRO A 62 -5.99 3.71 -16.22
CA PRO A 62 -6.00 2.58 -15.29
C PRO A 62 -4.78 2.59 -14.36
N GLY A 63 -5.03 2.38 -13.07
CA GLY A 63 -4.04 2.10 -12.04
C GLY A 63 -4.41 0.83 -11.28
N HIS A 64 -3.44 0.22 -10.61
CA HIS A 64 -3.66 -0.94 -9.77
C HIS A 64 -2.98 -0.71 -8.42
N THR A 65 -3.65 -1.08 -7.34
CA THR A 65 -2.98 -1.14 -6.03
C THR A 65 -2.20 -2.43 -5.89
N GLU A 66 -1.22 -2.39 -5.01
CA GLU A 66 -0.48 -3.56 -4.60
C GLU A 66 -1.35 -4.50 -3.76
N PHE A 67 -2.13 -3.96 -2.81
CA PHE A 67 -3.01 -4.78 -1.99
C PHE A 67 -4.33 -4.11 -1.58
N LEU A 68 -5.39 -4.91 -1.53
CA LEU A 68 -6.65 -4.61 -0.84
C LEU A 68 -6.94 -5.71 0.18
N VAL A 69 -6.99 -5.34 1.46
CA VAL A 69 -7.39 -6.20 2.56
C VAL A 69 -8.90 -6.15 2.70
N LYS A 70 -9.55 -7.32 2.69
CA LYS A 70 -10.97 -7.47 3.04
C LYS A 70 -11.11 -8.46 4.17
N SER A 71 -11.88 -8.13 5.19
CA SER A 71 -12.08 -8.98 6.36
C SER A 71 -13.47 -8.76 6.94
N GLU A 72 -14.24 -9.84 7.09
CA GLU A 72 -15.48 -9.80 7.87
C GLU A 72 -15.18 -9.88 9.36
N LYS A 73 -14.26 -10.76 9.77
CA LYS A 73 -13.90 -10.96 11.18
C LYS A 73 -13.46 -9.66 11.84
N TYR A 74 -12.61 -8.90 11.16
CA TYR A 74 -12.02 -7.66 11.67
C TYR A 74 -12.72 -6.41 11.11
N LYS A 75 -13.74 -6.56 10.26
CA LYS A 75 -14.48 -5.47 9.59
C LYS A 75 -13.56 -4.51 8.84
N LEU A 76 -12.68 -5.05 8.00
CA LEU A 76 -11.65 -4.31 7.29
C LEU A 76 -11.96 -4.20 5.80
N GLU A 77 -11.74 -3.00 5.26
CA GLU A 77 -11.57 -2.73 3.85
C GLU A 77 -10.44 -1.69 3.72
N ILE A 78 -9.21 -2.17 3.51
CA ILE A 78 -7.98 -1.36 3.61
C ILE A 78 -7.16 -1.51 2.35
N ARG A 79 -6.88 -0.40 1.68
CA ARG A 79 -5.89 -0.37 0.59
C ARG A 79 -4.49 -0.20 1.17
N ILE A 80 -3.51 -0.97 0.67
CA ILE A 80 -2.12 -0.88 1.11
C ILE A 80 -1.21 -0.63 -0.10
N GLU A 81 -0.36 0.38 0.03
CA GLU A 81 0.63 0.80 -0.97
C GLU A 81 2.03 0.75 -0.36
N CYS A 82 2.99 0.14 -1.02
CA CYS A 82 4.37 0.00 -0.56
C CYS A 82 5.30 0.85 -1.42
N LYS A 83 6.25 1.54 -0.79
CA LYS A 83 7.27 2.33 -1.49
C LYS A 83 8.62 2.11 -0.82
N TRP A 84 9.47 1.33 -1.47
CA TRP A 84 10.84 1.07 -1.05
C TRP A 84 11.84 1.85 -1.92
N GLN A 85 12.84 2.50 -1.31
CA GLN A 85 13.96 3.07 -2.04
C GLN A 85 15.27 2.86 -1.24
N GLN A 86 16.16 1.98 -1.73
CA GLN A 86 17.44 1.68 -1.07
C GLN A 86 18.57 2.65 -1.48
N SER A 87 18.57 3.11 -2.73
CA SER A 87 19.57 4.03 -3.28
C SER A 87 18.90 5.31 -3.76
N ALA A 88 19.67 6.40 -3.86
CA ALA A 88 19.18 7.65 -4.44
C ALA A 88 18.52 7.40 -5.81
N GLY A 89 17.37 8.03 -6.03
CA GLY A 89 16.53 7.82 -7.20
C GLY A 89 15.40 8.84 -7.24
N SER A 90 14.38 8.56 -8.05
CA SER A 90 13.21 9.43 -8.24
C SER A 90 11.91 8.83 -7.68
N VAL A 91 11.95 7.78 -6.85
CA VAL A 91 10.72 7.25 -6.23
C VAL A 91 10.09 8.31 -5.32
N ASP A 92 10.90 9.16 -4.67
CA ASP A 92 10.40 10.30 -3.89
C ASP A 92 9.53 11.27 -4.69
N GLU A 93 9.84 11.46 -5.98
CA GLU A 93 9.09 12.37 -6.86
C GLU A 93 7.68 11.86 -7.16
N LYS A 94 7.43 10.56 -6.91
CA LYS A 94 6.12 9.92 -7.10
C LYS A 94 5.25 9.96 -5.84
N LEU A 95 5.79 10.37 -4.68
CA LEU A 95 5.01 10.42 -3.43
C LEU A 95 3.82 11.41 -3.50
N PRO A 96 3.94 12.60 -4.12
CA PRO A 96 2.78 13.46 -4.32
C PRO A 96 1.70 12.84 -5.21
N TYR A 97 2.12 12.17 -6.28
CA TYR A 97 1.19 11.44 -7.14
C TYR A 97 0.46 10.33 -6.38
N LEU A 98 1.17 9.54 -5.58
CA LEU A 98 0.57 8.51 -4.72
C LEU A 98 -0.46 9.13 -3.77
N TYR A 99 -0.06 10.16 -3.02
CA TYR A 99 -0.92 10.82 -2.04
C TYR A 99 -2.19 11.40 -2.68
N LEU A 100 -2.07 12.06 -3.84
CA LEU A 100 -3.23 12.59 -4.57
C LEU A 100 -4.17 11.47 -5.05
N ASN A 101 -3.65 10.35 -5.53
CA ASN A 101 -4.50 9.19 -5.84
C ASN A 101 -5.21 8.64 -4.61
N CYS A 102 -4.55 8.62 -3.44
CA CYS A 102 -5.20 8.17 -2.20
C CYS A 102 -6.40 9.05 -1.82
N ILE A 103 -6.28 10.38 -1.96
CA ILE A 103 -7.34 11.30 -1.54
C ILE A 103 -8.40 11.53 -2.64
N GLU A 104 -8.07 11.41 -3.93
CA GLU A 104 -9.02 11.73 -5.02
C GLU A 104 -9.60 10.51 -5.74
N SER A 105 -8.82 9.43 -5.87
CA SER A 105 -9.09 8.37 -6.85
C SER A 105 -9.36 7.00 -6.27
N MET A 106 -8.65 6.61 -5.21
CA MET A 106 -8.81 5.31 -4.58
C MET A 106 -10.17 5.26 -3.87
N PRO A 107 -10.98 4.20 -4.04
CA PRO A 107 -12.33 4.16 -3.48
C PRO A 107 -12.36 3.97 -1.95
N GLU A 108 -11.42 3.23 -1.38
CA GLU A 108 -11.42 2.86 0.04
C GLU A 108 -11.15 4.07 0.94
N LYS A 109 -11.86 4.13 2.06
CA LYS A 109 -11.71 5.24 3.02
C LYS A 109 -10.45 5.12 3.85
N TYR A 110 -10.02 3.89 4.15
CA TYR A 110 -8.83 3.63 4.95
C TYR A 110 -7.69 3.10 4.08
N ILE A 111 -6.58 3.84 4.07
CA ILE A 111 -5.44 3.59 3.20
C ILE A 111 -4.17 3.57 4.06
N VAL A 112 -3.32 2.60 3.83
CA VAL A 112 -2.01 2.48 4.48
C VAL A 112 -0.92 2.61 3.43
N ILE A 113 0.04 3.49 3.68
CA ILE A 113 1.25 3.61 2.88
C ILE A 113 2.42 3.08 3.71
N VAL A 114 3.01 1.98 3.28
CA VAL A 114 4.24 1.44 3.86
C VAL A 114 5.44 2.00 3.10
N ILE A 115 6.28 2.79 3.75
CA ILE A 115 7.41 3.49 3.13
C ILE A 115 8.69 3.28 3.92
N ASP A 116 9.71 2.72 3.28
CA ASP A 116 10.98 2.41 3.98
C ASP A 116 12.19 2.39 3.03
N GLY A 117 13.39 2.36 3.62
CA GLY A 117 14.67 2.47 2.94
C GLY A 117 15.32 3.85 3.10
N ASP A 118 16.63 3.86 2.88
CA ASP A 118 17.52 5.01 3.13
C ASP A 118 17.79 5.85 1.87
N GLY A 119 17.32 5.42 0.70
CA GLY A 119 17.57 6.09 -0.57
C GLY A 119 16.66 7.30 -0.83
N PHE A 120 15.61 7.52 -0.03
CA PHE A 120 14.73 8.68 -0.19
C PHE A 120 15.47 9.99 0.05
N LYS A 121 15.24 10.99 -0.81
CA LYS A 121 15.77 12.35 -0.59
C LYS A 121 15.32 12.89 0.77
N LYS A 122 16.21 13.68 1.38
CA LYS A 122 15.93 14.33 2.67
C LYS A 122 14.66 15.16 2.55
N GLY A 123 13.68 14.90 3.42
CA GLY A 123 12.41 15.61 3.46
C GLY A 123 11.24 14.91 2.77
N SER A 124 11.46 13.94 1.87
CA SER A 124 10.35 13.32 1.12
C SER A 124 9.41 12.49 2.01
N LYS A 125 9.98 11.68 2.92
CA LYS A 125 9.19 10.94 3.93
C LYS A 125 8.50 11.89 4.93
N VAL A 126 9.16 12.99 5.28
CA VAL A 126 8.60 14.03 6.18
C VAL A 126 7.42 14.72 5.51
N TRP A 127 7.59 15.16 4.27
CA TRP A 127 6.54 15.79 3.48
C TRP A 127 5.29 14.92 3.37
N LEU A 128 5.45 13.62 3.09
CA LEU A 128 4.30 12.70 2.98
C LEU A 128 3.54 12.58 4.31
N ARG A 129 4.28 12.42 5.42
CA ARG A 129 3.68 12.33 6.77
C ARG A 129 2.96 13.63 7.15
N GLU A 130 3.54 14.79 6.84
CA GLU A 130 2.90 16.09 7.05
C GLU A 130 1.68 16.29 6.16
N ALA A 131 1.75 15.91 4.88
CA ALA A 131 0.63 16.01 3.95
C ALA A 131 -0.58 15.22 4.44
N VAL A 132 -0.34 13.99 4.90
CA VAL A 132 -1.37 13.13 5.52
C VAL A 132 -1.91 13.75 6.82
N LYS A 133 -1.02 14.16 7.74
CA LYS A 133 -1.41 14.74 9.04
C LYS A 133 -2.24 16.02 8.90
N GLU A 134 -1.84 16.90 8.01
CA GLU A 134 -2.51 18.18 7.75
C GLU A 134 -3.68 18.06 6.77
N LYS A 135 -3.91 16.85 6.22
CA LYS A 135 -4.89 16.61 5.16
C LYS A 135 -4.74 17.60 4.00
N LYS A 136 -3.49 17.84 3.57
CA LYS A 136 -3.18 18.77 2.48
C LYS A 136 -3.99 18.41 1.23
N TYR A 137 -4.44 19.42 0.50
CA TYR A 137 -5.21 19.27 -0.75
C TYR A 137 -6.56 18.54 -0.63
N THR A 138 -7.04 18.26 0.59
CA THR A 138 -8.39 17.72 0.78
C THR A 138 -9.45 18.81 0.68
N SER A 139 -10.63 18.41 0.22
CA SER A 139 -11.87 19.19 0.18
C SER A 139 -12.93 18.53 1.07
N PRO A 140 -14.08 19.18 1.32
CA PRO A 140 -15.18 18.53 2.05
C PRO A 140 -15.61 17.17 1.49
N VAL A 141 -15.37 16.90 0.21
CA VAL A 141 -15.77 15.66 -0.48
C VAL A 141 -14.87 14.48 -0.13
N ASN A 142 -13.58 14.70 0.15
CA ASN A 142 -12.61 13.62 0.40
C ASN A 142 -11.90 13.74 1.76
N ARG A 143 -12.31 14.68 2.61
CA ARG A 143 -11.73 14.88 3.93
C ARG A 143 -12.00 13.72 4.90
N ASP A 144 -12.94 12.83 4.58
CA ASP A 144 -13.24 11.62 5.34
C ASP A 144 -12.24 10.47 5.10
N LYS A 145 -11.33 10.59 4.12
CA LYS A 145 -10.21 9.68 3.95
C LYS A 145 -9.33 9.65 5.21
N SER A 146 -8.98 8.43 5.63
CA SER A 146 -8.00 8.15 6.67
C SER A 146 -6.81 7.47 6.02
N ILE A 147 -5.65 8.12 6.10
CA ILE A 147 -4.40 7.62 5.53
C ILE A 147 -3.41 7.48 6.67
N GLU A 148 -2.73 6.35 6.73
CA GLU A 148 -1.62 6.10 7.66
C GLU A 148 -0.34 5.86 6.89
N VAL A 149 0.78 6.35 7.43
CA VAL A 149 2.09 6.17 6.82
C VAL A 149 2.96 5.44 7.83
N PHE A 150 3.50 4.29 7.44
CA PHE A 150 4.30 3.45 8.31
C PHE A 150 5.66 3.13 7.68
N ASP A 151 6.72 3.12 8.49
CA ASP A 151 7.88 2.29 8.15
C ASP A 151 7.57 0.79 8.39
N LEU A 152 8.51 -0.10 8.06
CA LEU A 152 8.28 -1.53 8.17
C LEU A 152 7.98 -1.97 9.61
N LYS A 153 8.67 -1.38 10.60
CA LYS A 153 8.51 -1.71 12.02
C LYS A 153 7.15 -1.23 12.54
N GLU A 154 6.76 -0.01 12.18
CA GLU A 154 5.46 0.57 12.50
C GLU A 154 4.33 -0.26 11.90
N PHE A 155 4.46 -0.67 10.63
CA PHE A 155 3.48 -1.51 9.95
C PHE A 155 3.27 -2.85 10.65
N ILE A 156 4.35 -3.58 10.96
CA ILE A 156 4.26 -4.87 11.66
C ILE A 156 3.59 -4.70 13.02
N THR A 157 3.92 -3.63 13.75
CA THR A 157 3.33 -3.32 15.06
C THR A 157 1.84 -3.03 14.95
N TRP A 158 1.45 -2.22 13.96
CA TRP A 158 0.07 -1.87 13.68
C TRP A 158 -0.75 -3.10 13.26
N ALA A 159 -0.27 -3.88 12.29
CA ALA A 159 -0.99 -5.04 11.77
C ALA A 159 -1.19 -6.11 12.87
N ASN A 160 -0.19 -6.32 13.72
CA ASN A 160 -0.31 -7.25 14.86
C ASN A 160 -1.25 -6.77 15.96
N LYS A 161 -1.61 -5.48 16.01
CA LYS A 161 -2.65 -4.96 16.92
C LYS A 161 -4.03 -5.03 16.27
N LEU A 162 -4.10 -4.73 14.97
CA LEU A 162 -5.34 -4.80 14.19
C LEU A 162 -5.88 -6.24 14.09
N LEU A 163 -5.00 -7.22 13.89
CA LEU A 163 -5.33 -8.62 13.64
C LEU A 163 -5.18 -9.49 14.90
N ARG A 164 -5.66 -8.99 16.04
CA ARG A 164 -5.73 -9.73 17.31
C ARG A 164 -7.08 -10.39 17.49
#